data_AF-A0A1Z8LDA8-F1
#
_entry.id   AF-A0A1Z8LDA8-F1
#
_cell.length_a   1.000
_cell.length_b   1.000
_cell.length_c   1.000
_cell.angle_alpha   90.00
_cell.angle_beta   90.00
_cell.angle_gamma   90.00
#
_symmetry.space_group_name_H-M   'P 1'
#
loop_
_entity.id
_entity.type
_entity.pdbx_description
1 polymer ?
#
loop_
_entity_poly.entity_id
_entity_poly.type
_entity_poly.pdbx_seq_one_letter_code
_entity_poly.pdbx_strand_id
1 'polypeptide(L)' 'MLNSNISKIIVTFAFFYSSLICHFRAIELYDSGRITFALFLWFCALCSFCGALRFQIAKFIYKLRSRK' A
#
# COMPACT_ATOMS: atom_id res chain seq x y z
N MET A 1 -26.94 3.36 1.43
CA MET A 1 -25.90 3.12 0.40
C MET A 1 -24.68 3.96 0.77
N LEU A 2 -23.80 3.43 1.65
CA LEU A 2 -22.61 4.14 2.11
C LEU A 2 -21.81 4.60 0.89
N ASN A 3 -21.56 5.91 0.79
CA ASN A 3 -20.91 6.56 -0.34
C ASN A 3 -19.65 5.77 -0.76
N SER A 4 -19.64 5.20 -1.97
CA SER A 4 -18.56 4.30 -2.44
C SER A 4 -17.17 4.92 -2.34
N ASN A 5 -17.10 6.26 -2.37
CA ASN A 5 -15.88 7.03 -2.21
C ASN A 5 -15.22 6.89 -0.82
N ILE A 6 -16.01 6.77 0.25
CA ILE A 6 -15.48 6.65 1.62
C ILE A 6 -14.88 5.26 1.83
N SER A 7 -15.56 4.20 1.39
CA SER A 7 -15.04 2.82 1.43
C SER A 7 -13.69 2.68 0.72
N LYS A 8 -13.54 3.34 -0.43
CA LYS A 8 -12.29 3.37 -1.20
C LYS A 8 -11.14 4.02 -0.44
N ILE A 9 -11.41 5.12 0.28
CA ILE A 9 -10.41 5.82 1.10
C ILE A 9 -9.98 4.94 2.28
N ILE A 10 -10.94 4.31 2.97
CA ILE A 10 -10.65 3.43 4.12
C ILE A 10 -9.80 2.23 3.70
N VAL A 11 -10.15 1.58 2.58
CA VAL A 11 -9.35 0.46 2.03
C VAL A 11 -7.95 0.91 1.66
N THR A 12 -7.80 2.10 1.06
CA THR A 12 -6.47 2.64 0.72
C THR A 12 -5.62 2.87 1.97
N PHE A 13 -6.21 3.43 3.03
CA PHE A 13 -5.55 3.61 4.31
C PHE A 13 -5.14 2.28 4.94
N ALA A 14 -6.00 1.26 4.87
CA ALA A 14 -5.70 -0.08 5.36
C ALA A 14 -4.50 -0.70 4.63
N PHE A 15 -4.45 -0.60 3.30
CA PHE A 15 -3.30 -1.06 2.50
C PHE A 15 -2.00 -0.32 2.87
N PHE A 16 -2.08 0.99 3.09
CA PHE A 16 -0.92 1.79 3.49
C PHE A 16 -0.42 1.40 4.88
N TYR A 17 -1.34 1.17 5.83
CA TYR A 17 -1.03 0.71 7.16
C TYR A 17 -0.39 -0.69 7.16
N SER A 18 -0.94 -1.62 6.37
CA SER A 18 -0.35 -2.96 6.19
C SER A 18 1.04 -2.91 5.56
N SER A 19 1.27 -2.02 4.59
CA SER A 19 2.59 -1.79 4.00
C SER A 19 3.61 -1.31 5.04
N LEU A 20 3.22 -0.34 5.89
CA LEU A 20 4.08 0.16 6.95
C LEU A 20 4.43 -0.95 7.95
N ILE A 21 3.43 -1.71 8.38
CA ILE A 21 3.63 -2.81 9.34
C ILE A 21 4.56 -3.89 8.76
N CYS A 22 4.38 -4.26 7.48
CA CYS A 22 5.24 -5.25 6.84
C CYS A 22 6.68 -4.75 6.71
N HIS A 23 6.88 -3.45 6.48
CA HIS A 23 8.21 -2.85 6.44
C HIS A 23 8.91 -2.89 7.81
N PHE A 24 8.21 -2.46 8.88
CA PHE A 24 8.76 -2.55 10.24
C PHE A 24 9.05 -3.99 10.64
N ARG A 25 8.14 -4.90 10.33
CA ARG A 25 8.29 -6.33 10.63
C ARG A 25 9.44 -6.96 9.82
N ALA A 26 9.67 -6.52 8.59
CA ALA A 26 10.80 -6.95 7.77
C ALA A 26 12.14 -6.53 8.40
N ILE A 27 12.22 -5.29 8.90
CA ILE A 27 13.41 -4.79 9.61
C ILE A 27 13.67 -5.59 10.89
N GLU A 28 12.63 -5.89 11.66
CA GLU A 28 12.72 -6.69 12.88
C GLU A 28 13.23 -8.13 12.60
N LEU A 29 12.75 -8.75 11.52
CA LEU A 29 13.20 -10.09 11.09
C LEU A 29 14.61 -10.09 10.48
N TYR A 30 15.01 -8.96 9.87
CA TYR A 30 16.36 -8.76 9.35
C TYR A 30 17.38 -8.73 10.50
N ASP A 31 17.07 -7.97 11.56
CA ASP A 31 17.88 -7.88 12.78
C ASP A 31 17.98 -9.24 13.51
N SER A 32 16.87 -10.00 13.51
CA SER A 32 16.82 -11.37 14.07
C SER A 32 17.57 -12.43 13.25
N GLY A 33 18.27 -12.06 12.17
CA GLY A 33 19.08 -12.96 11.35
C GLY A 33 18.31 -13.81 10.34
N ARG A 34 16.98 -13.62 10.20
CA ARG A 34 16.11 -14.37 9.26
C ARG A 34 15.93 -13.61 7.94
N ILE A 35 17.04 -13.43 7.24
CA ILE A 35 17.15 -12.61 6.02
C ILE A 35 16.17 -13.02 4.91
N THR A 36 15.94 -14.32 4.69
CA THR A 36 15.01 -14.83 3.66
C THR A 36 13.57 -14.40 3.91
N PHE A 37 13.10 -14.50 5.16
CA PHE A 37 11.77 -14.03 5.53
C PHE A 37 11.67 -12.50 5.48
N ALA A 38 12.71 -11.78 5.89
CA ALA A 38 12.75 -10.32 5.79
C ALA A 38 12.59 -9.84 4.34
N LEU A 39 13.29 -10.45 3.38
CA LEU A 39 13.23 -10.12 1.96
C LEU A 39 11.84 -10.41 1.36
N PHE A 40 11.24 -11.54 1.74
CA PHE A 40 9.87 -11.88 1.33
C PHE A 40 8.84 -10.88 1.89
N LEU A 41 8.97 -10.50 3.16
CA LEU A 41 8.07 -9.54 3.80
C LEU A 41 8.25 -8.13 3.23
N TRP A 42 9.48 -7.76 2.87
CA TRP A 42 9.78 -6.50 2.19
C TRP A 42 9.16 -6.45 0.79
N PHE A 43 9.23 -7.54 0.03
CA PHE A 43 8.54 -7.67 -1.26
C PHE A 43 7.01 -7.57 -1.09
N CYS A 44 6.47 -8.19 -0.05
CA CYS A 44 5.05 -8.08 0.30
C CYS A 44 4.65 -6.63 0.63
N ALA A 45 5.49 -5.90 1.37
CA ALA A 45 5.28 -4.49 1.67
C ALA A 45 5.23 -3.64 0.38
N LEU A 46 6.16 -3.87 -0.56
CA LEU A 46 6.15 -3.20 -1.87
C LEU A 46 4.88 -3.49 -2.68
N CYS A 47 4.43 -4.75 -2.74
CA CYS A 47 3.19 -5.09 -3.41
C CYS A 47 1.97 -4.39 -2.79
N SER A 48 1.93 -4.30 -1.46
CA SER A 48 0.86 -3.62 -0.72
C SER A 48 0.87 -2.10 -0.98
N PHE A 49 2.06 -1.50 -1.06
CA PHE A 49 2.25 -0.10 -1.43
C PHE A 49 1.78 0.20 -2.87
N CYS A 50 2.14 -0.65 -3.84
CA CYS A 50 1.62 -0.57 -5.21
C CYS A 50 0.09 -0.72 -5.27
N GLY A 51 -0.49 -1.55 -4.39
CA GLY A 51 -1.94 -1.69 -4.24
C GLY A 51 -2.61 -0.38 -3.78
N ALA A 52 -2.01 0.31 -2.81
CA ALA A 52 -2.50 1.60 -2.32
C ALA A 52 -2.47 2.71 -3.40
N LEU A 53 -1.46 2.69 -4.28
CA LEU A 53 -1.28 3.67 -5.35
C LEU A 53 -2.37 3.61 -6.44
N ARG A 54 -3.10 2.50 -6.60
CA ARG A 54 -4.18 2.37 -7.60
C ARG A 54 -5.20 3.51 -7.52
N PHE A 55 -5.50 4.00 -6.31
CA PHE A 55 -6.46 5.10 -6.11
C PHE A 55 -5.89 6.46 -6.46
N GLN A 56 -4.62 6.73 -6.17
CA GLN A 56 -3.96 7.97 -6.59
C GLN A 56 -3.86 8.06 -8.12
N ILE A 57 -3.56 6.94 -8.79
CA ILE A 57 -3.47 6.85 -10.25
C ILE A 57 -4.83 7.16 -10.89
N ALA A 58 -5.93 6.63 -10.34
CA ALA A 58 -7.28 6.95 -10.82
C ALA A 58 -7.62 8.45 -10.67
N LYS A 59 -7.24 9.06 -9.53
CA LYS A 59 -7.46 10.49 -9.27
C LYS A 59 -6.61 11.39 -10.18
N PHE A 60 -5.37 10.98 -10.44
CA PHE A 60 -4.45 11.67 -11.34
C PHE A 60 -4.94 11.60 -12.79
N ILE A 61 -5.37 10.42 -13.26
CA ILE A 61 -5.93 10.24 -14.61
C ILE A 61 -7.24 11.02 -14.79
N TYR A 62 -8.14 11.02 -13.81
CA TYR A 62 -9.36 11.83 -13.88
C TYR A 62 -9.05 13.34 -13.93
N LYS A 63 -8.07 13.79 -13.13
CA LYS A 63 -7.62 15.20 -13.13
C LYS A 63 -6.94 15.58 -14.45
N LEU A 64 -6.22 14.64 -15.07
CA LEU A 64 -5.59 14.83 -16.38
C LEU A 64 -6.65 14.86 -17.50
N ARG A 65 -7.67 13.97 -17.43
CA ARG A 65 -8.77 13.91 -18.40
C ARG A 65 -9.69 15.13 -18.34
N SER A 66 -9.92 15.70 -17.16
CA SER A 66 -10.72 16.92 -16.97
C SER A 66 -10.02 18.21 -17.42
N ARG A 67 -8.70 18.17 -17.67
CA ARG A 67 -7.91 19.32 -18.16
C ARG A 67 -7.79 19.36 -19.69
N LYS A 68 -8.39 18.41 -20.40
CA LYS A 68 -8.47 18.36 -21.86
C LYS A 68 -9.91 18.60 -22.29
#